data_AF-A0A286ET13-F1
#
_entry.id   AF-A0A286ET13-F1
#
_cell.length_a   1.000
_cell.length_b   1.000
_cell.length_c   1.000
_cell.angle_alpha   90.00
_cell.angle_beta   90.00
_cell.angle_gamma   90.00
#
_symmetry.space_group_name_H-M   'P 1'
#
loop_
_entity.id
_entity.type
_entity.pdbx_description
1 polymer ?
#
loop_
_entity_poly.entity_id
_entity_poly.type
_entity_poly.pdbx_seq_one_letter_code
_entity_poly.pdbx_strand_id
1 'polypeptide(L)'
;MSARVSPTDRIRGEIDALFDGQRELAEIIEDVARLGARLIIQTAVEAEVEVFLGRARYQRKSDAPEARAGSRNGFAVVTIKTTWPDPVN
;
A
#
# COMPACT_ATOMS: atom_id res chain seq x y z
N MET A 1 18.60 7.16 -10.04
CA MET A 1 17.39 7.76 -9.44
C MET A 1 16.64 6.66 -8.71
N SER A 2 16.31 6.83 -7.43
CA SER A 2 15.42 5.89 -6.75
C SER A 2 14.08 5.88 -7.47
N ALA A 3 13.61 4.71 -7.89
CA ALA A 3 12.32 4.58 -8.57
C ALA A 3 11.22 5.18 -7.66
N ARG A 4 10.32 5.95 -8.27
CA ARG A 4 9.20 6.60 -7.59
C ARG A 4 8.13 5.55 -7.25
N VAL A 5 8.45 4.63 -6.36
CA VAL A 5 7.59 3.52 -5.96
C VAL A 5 6.61 4.00 -4.89
N SER A 6 5.32 3.89 -5.15
CA SER A 6 4.28 4.15 -4.14
C SER A 6 4.23 3.01 -3.12
N PRO A 7 3.65 3.21 -1.92
CA PRO A 7 3.44 2.12 -0.96
C PRO A 7 2.64 0.96 -1.53
N THR A 8 1.60 1.25 -2.31
CA THR A 8 0.76 0.26 -2.97
C THR A 8 1.55 -0.54 -3.99
N ASP A 9 2.44 0.11 -4.77
CA ASP A 9 3.33 -0.61 -5.71
C ASP A 9 4.33 -1.51 -4.98
N ARG A 10 4.85 -1.07 -3.82
CA ARG A 10 5.73 -1.92 -3.00
C ARG A 10 4.99 -3.17 -2.51
N ILE A 11 3.76 -3.03 -2.01
CA ILE A 11 2.97 -4.17 -1.53
C ILE A 11 2.63 -5.12 -2.69
N ARG A 12 2.31 -4.59 -3.89
CA ARG A 12 2.11 -5.42 -5.08
C ARG A 12 3.36 -6.23 -5.42
N GLY A 13 4.54 -5.61 -5.39
CA GLY A 13 5.80 -6.34 -5.60
C GLY A 13 6.08 -7.39 -4.53
N GLU A 14 5.69 -7.15 -3.26
CA GLU A 14 5.76 -8.17 -2.20
C GLU A 14 4.82 -9.36 -2.50
N ILE A 15 3.61 -9.09 -3.00
CA ILE A 15 2.66 -10.15 -3.43
C ILE A 15 3.23 -10.93 -4.61
N ASP A 16 3.72 -10.25 -5.65
CA ASP A 16 4.28 -10.89 -6.84
C ASP A 16 5.46 -11.81 -6.48
N ALA A 17 6.28 -11.40 -5.52
CA ALA A 17 7.40 -12.20 -5.02
C ALA A 17 6.98 -13.51 -4.34
N LEU A 18 5.75 -13.61 -3.81
CA LEU A 18 5.25 -14.88 -3.26
C LEU A 18 5.03 -15.95 -4.33
N PHE A 19 4.85 -15.55 -5.59
CA PHE A 19 4.56 -16.43 -6.72
C PHE A 19 5.80 -16.76 -7.57
N ASP A 20 7.01 -16.59 -7.03
CA ASP A 20 8.28 -16.88 -7.73
C ASP A 20 8.56 -18.38 -7.96
N GLY A 21 7.66 -19.27 -7.50
CA GLY A 21 7.70 -20.71 -7.71
C GLY A 21 8.49 -21.49 -6.65
N GLN A 22 8.95 -20.85 -5.57
CA GLN A 22 9.74 -21.53 -4.53
C GLN A 22 8.89 -22.25 -3.46
N ARG A 23 7.60 -21.92 -3.33
CA ARG A 23 6.69 -22.45 -2.30
C ARG A 23 5.38 -22.94 -2.90
N GLU A 24 4.73 -23.87 -2.22
CA GLU A 24 3.41 -24.35 -2.65
C GLU A 24 2.33 -23.29 -2.42
N LEU A 25 1.27 -23.30 -3.24
CA LEU A 25 0.17 -22.34 -3.13
C LEU A 25 -0.48 -22.34 -1.73
N ALA A 26 -0.61 -23.53 -1.13
CA ALA A 26 -1.18 -23.69 0.21
C ALA A 26 -0.33 -23.01 1.30
N GLU A 27 0.99 -22.93 1.10
CA GLU A 27 1.91 -22.31 2.06
C GLU A 27 1.89 -20.78 1.97
N ILE A 28 1.60 -20.22 0.80
CA ILE A 28 1.63 -18.76 0.58
C ILE A 28 0.25 -18.09 0.73
N ILE A 29 -0.85 -18.85 0.80
CA ILE A 29 -2.20 -18.28 0.78
C ILE A 29 -2.47 -17.32 1.94
N GLU A 30 -1.93 -17.59 3.13
CA GLU A 30 -2.06 -16.70 4.28
C GLU A 30 -1.25 -15.41 4.09
N ASP A 31 0.00 -15.52 3.60
CA ASP A 31 0.85 -14.37 3.28
C ASP A 31 0.14 -13.46 2.24
N VAL A 32 -0.45 -14.06 1.20
CA VAL A 32 -1.24 -13.35 0.18
C VAL A 32 -2.45 -12.67 0.82
N ALA A 33 -3.21 -13.35 1.69
CA ALA A 33 -4.38 -12.76 2.35
C ALA A 33 -3.98 -11.56 3.23
N ARG A 34 -2.88 -11.68 3.98
CA ARG A 34 -2.35 -10.62 4.84
C ARG A 34 -1.87 -9.41 4.04
N LEU A 35 -1.09 -9.64 2.97
CA LEU A 35 -0.64 -8.58 2.08
C LEU A 35 -1.81 -7.96 1.29
N GLY A 36 -2.81 -8.75 0.92
CA GLY A 36 -4.04 -8.28 0.27
C GLY A 36 -4.83 -7.33 1.17
N ALA A 37 -5.04 -7.70 2.45
CA ALA A 37 -5.68 -6.81 3.43
C ALA A 37 -4.89 -5.51 3.60
N ARG A 38 -3.56 -5.61 3.71
CA ARG A 38 -2.67 -4.43 3.78
C ARG A 38 -2.77 -3.56 2.53
N LEU A 39 -2.84 -4.15 1.34
CA LEU A 39 -2.98 -3.44 0.07
C LEU A 39 -4.29 -2.65 0.00
N ILE A 40 -5.41 -3.25 0.41
CA ILE A 40 -6.72 -2.60 0.42
C ILE A 40 -6.70 -1.37 1.33
N ILE A 41 -6.22 -1.53 2.56
CA ILE A 41 -6.13 -0.43 3.53
C ILE A 41 -5.20 0.68 3.02
N GLN A 42 -4.02 0.33 2.52
CA GLN A 42 -3.06 1.30 2.01
C GLN A 42 -3.60 2.05 0.78
N THR A 43 -4.37 1.37 -0.08
CA THR A 43 -5.03 1.98 -1.24
C THR A 43 -6.05 3.02 -0.79
N ALA A 44 -6.89 2.68 0.20
CA ALA A 44 -7.86 3.61 0.77
C ALA A 44 -7.16 4.82 1.40
N VAL A 45 -6.10 4.61 2.19
CA VAL A 45 -5.35 5.71 2.82
C VAL A 45 -4.70 6.62 1.77
N GLU A 46 -4.07 6.08 0.71
CA GLU A 46 -3.48 6.92 -0.33
C GLU A 46 -4.54 7.75 -1.07
N ALA A 47 -5.74 7.19 -1.29
CA ALA A 47 -6.86 7.93 -1.88
C ALA A 47 -7.33 9.08 -0.97
N GLU A 48 -7.46 8.84 0.34
CA GLU A 48 -7.78 9.89 1.32
C GLU A 48 -6.70 10.97 1.38
N VAL A 49 -5.41 10.61 1.27
CA VAL A 49 -4.31 11.58 1.21
C VAL A 49 -4.37 12.41 -0.07
N GLU A 50 -4.75 11.81 -1.19
CA GLU A 50 -4.96 12.54 -2.45
C GLU A 50 -6.10 13.55 -2.35
N VAL A 51 -7.25 13.14 -1.79
CA VAL A 51 -8.39 14.04 -1.50
C VAL A 51 -7.99 15.14 -0.51
N PHE A 52 -7.27 14.79 0.54
CA PHE A 52 -6.81 15.74 1.56
C PHE A 52 -5.87 16.80 0.97
N LEU A 53 -4.89 16.38 0.16
CA LEU A 53 -3.92 17.27 -0.47
C LEU A 53 -4.41 17.95 -1.75
N GLY A 54 -5.53 17.51 -2.30
CA GLY A 54 -6.10 17.98 -3.56
C GLY A 54 -5.22 17.69 -4.78
N ARG A 55 -4.37 16.67 -4.72
CA ARG A 55 -3.46 16.30 -5.80
C ARG A 55 -2.93 14.86 -5.69
N ALA A 56 -2.76 14.24 -6.86
CA ALA A 56 -2.19 12.91 -6.99
C ALA A 56 -0.72 12.86 -6.53
N ARG A 57 -0.21 11.64 -6.35
CA ARG A 57 1.19 11.43 -6.00
C ARG A 57 2.08 11.95 -7.14
N TYR A 58 3.10 12.73 -6.80
CA TYR A 58 4.03 13.39 -7.74
C TYR A 58 3.43 14.42 -8.71
N GLN A 59 2.12 14.66 -8.69
CA GLN A 59 1.52 15.78 -9.42
C GLN A 59 2.08 17.10 -8.86
N ARG A 60 2.53 17.99 -9.75
CA ARG A 60 3.05 19.29 -9.35
C ARG A 60 1.89 20.15 -8.85
N LYS A 61 2.16 20.96 -7.81
CA LYS A 61 1.15 21.85 -7.23
C LYS A 61 0.63 22.88 -8.24
N SER A 62 1.49 23.34 -9.17
CA SER A 62 1.11 24.24 -10.26
C SER A 62 0.06 23.67 -11.21
N ASP A 63 0.01 22.35 -11.33
CA ASP A 63 -0.81 21.64 -12.32
C ASP A 63 -2.11 21.11 -11.70
N ALA A 64 -2.41 21.50 -10.46
CA ALA A 64 -3.53 21.01 -9.66
C ALA A 64 -4.23 22.21 -8.98
N PRO A 65 -5.33 22.74 -9.56
CA PRO A 65 -6.03 23.91 -9.03
C PRO A 65 -6.51 23.74 -7.58
N GLU A 66 -6.94 22.53 -7.22
CA GLU A 66 -7.43 22.20 -5.88
C GLU A 66 -6.31 21.91 -4.86
N ALA A 67 -5.04 22.04 -5.26
CA ALA A 67 -3.94 21.61 -4.43
C ALA A 67 -3.75 22.46 -3.17
N ARG A 68 -3.90 21.81 -2.02
CA ARG A 68 -3.75 22.43 -0.71
C ARG A 68 -2.28 22.54 -0.28
N ALA A 69 -2.03 23.33 0.77
CA ALA A 69 -0.73 23.39 1.43
C ALA A 69 -0.34 22.02 2.05
N GLY A 70 0.95 21.83 2.32
CA GLY A 70 1.48 20.58 2.88
C GLY A 70 2.07 19.63 1.83
N SER A 71 2.76 18.59 2.29
CA SER A 71 3.49 17.61 1.47
C SER A 71 3.38 16.21 2.06
N ARG A 72 3.45 15.17 1.20
CA ARG A 72 3.61 13.78 1.65
C ARG A 72 4.99 13.63 2.27
N ASN A 73 5.08 13.20 3.53
CA ASN A 73 6.33 13.11 4.30
C ASN A 73 6.62 11.67 4.75
N GLY A 74 6.86 10.78 3.80
CA GLY A 74 7.13 9.37 4.10
C GLY A 74 5.92 8.62 4.64
N PHE A 75 6.19 7.55 5.40
CA PHE A 75 5.21 6.62 5.96
C PHE A 75 5.61 6.22 7.38
N ALA A 76 4.63 5.82 8.18
CA ALA A 76 4.85 5.26 9.50
C ALA A 76 4.36 3.79 9.53
N VAL A 77 5.08 2.95 10.27
CA VAL A 77 4.63 1.57 10.54
C VAL A 77 3.55 1.62 11.59
N VAL A 78 2.42 0.97 11.31
CA VAL A 78 1.27 0.89 12.21
C VAL A 78 0.76 -0.55 12.27
N THR A 79 0.33 -0.98 13.45
CA THR A 79 -0.28 -2.30 13.65
C THR A 79 -1.80 -2.16 13.64
N ILE A 80 -2.46 -2.87 12.72
CA ILE A 80 -3.93 -2.90 12.61
C ILE A 80 -4.42 -4.29 13.00
N LYS A 81 -5.30 -4.35 14.00
CA LYS A 81 -6.02 -5.59 14.34
C LYS A 81 -7.22 -5.72 13.42
N THR A 82 -7.31 -6.84 12.70
CA THR A 82 -8.44 -7.14 11.82
C THR A 82 -9.18 -8.38 12.35
N THR A 83 -10.37 -8.65 11.81
CA THR A 83 -11.18 -9.83 12.17
C THR A 83 -10.64 -11.13 11.59
N TRP A 84 -9.55 -11.09 10.81
CA TRP A 84 -8.95 -12.30 10.24
C TRP A 84 -8.49 -13.22 11.38
N PRO A 85 -8.88 -14.50 11.36
CA PRO A 85 -8.46 -15.44 12.39
C PRO A 85 -6.92 -15.55 12.39
N ASP A 86 -6.33 -15.56 13.58
CA ASP A 86 -4.96 -16.07 13.76
C ASP A 86 -4.95 -17.51 13.21
N PRO A 87 -4.00 -17.93 12.35
CA PRO A 87 -3.87 -19.33 12.00
C PRO A 87 -3.75 -20.13 13.30
N VAL A 88 -4.80 -20.89 13.59
CA VAL A 88 -4.80 -21.83 14.70
C VAL A 88 -3.67 -22.81 14.42
N ASN A 89 -2.78 -22.93 15.39
CA ASN A 89 -1.76 -23.97 15.53
C ASN A 89 -2.26 -25.35 15.04
#